data_AF-D8TGJ6-F1
#
_entry.id   AF-D8TGJ6-F1
#
_cell.length_a   1.000
_cell.length_b   1.000
_cell.length_c   1.000
_cell.angle_alpha   90.00
_cell.angle_beta   90.00
_cell.angle_gamma   90.00
#
_symmetry.space_group_name_H-M   'P 1'
#
loop_
_entity.id
_entity.type
_entity.pdbx_description
1 polymer ?
#
loop_
_entity_poly.entity_id
_entity_poly.type
_entity_poly.pdbx_seq_one_letter_code
_entity_poly.pdbx_strand_id
1 'polypeptide(L)'
;VLTELTQQVSSTHHSLGRTAEKNVLDSLPRSVREALLQHSSFINEVLRQFWATCPITSNALLQKANRLKDCMAKVYNEIQALKSSVQSEHRHQVSLILQPMFQTLDAALVHYEAEIEKRSAKKLGNGGPSEHVNGMLAVK
;
A
#
# COMPACT_ATOMS: atom_id res chain seq x y z
N VAL A 1 -9.85 -1.60 -18.85
CA VAL A 1 -9.48 -0.85 -17.62
C VAL A 1 -8.51 0.30 -17.89
N LEU A 2 -7.40 0.12 -18.62
CA LEU A 2 -6.48 1.26 -18.93
C LEU A 2 -7.08 2.30 -19.90
N THR A 3 -7.90 1.89 -20.86
CA THR A 3 -8.46 2.80 -21.89
C THR A 3 -9.52 3.76 -21.34
N GLU A 4 -10.18 3.38 -20.24
CA GLU A 4 -11.24 4.19 -19.62
C GLU A 4 -10.64 5.37 -18.83
N LEU A 5 -9.47 5.18 -18.22
CA LEU A 5 -8.73 6.25 -17.55
C LEU A 5 -8.19 7.30 -18.55
N THR A 6 -7.73 6.90 -19.73
CA THR A 6 -7.23 7.85 -20.74
C THR A 6 -8.35 8.68 -21.38
N GLN A 7 -9.54 8.09 -21.56
CA GLN A 7 -10.70 8.80 -22.10
C GLN A 7 -11.35 9.74 -21.07
N GLN A 8 -11.33 9.39 -19.77
CA GLN A 8 -11.78 10.27 -18.69
C GLN A 8 -10.89 11.50 -18.48
N VAL A 9 -9.57 11.36 -18.68
CA VAL A 9 -8.62 12.48 -18.60
C VAL A 9 -8.76 13.44 -19.79
N SER A 10 -9.18 12.94 -20.96
CA SER A 10 -9.30 13.77 -22.18
C SER A 10 -10.63 14.54 -22.26
N SER A 11 -11.70 14.02 -21.65
CA SER A 11 -13.04 14.65 -21.69
C SER A 11 -13.28 15.69 -20.58
N THR A 12 -12.35 15.88 -19.65
CA THR A 12 -12.51 16.87 -18.55
C THR A 12 -12.09 18.30 -18.93
N HIS A 13 -11.74 18.56 -20.18
CA HIS A 13 -11.39 19.91 -20.67
C HIS A 13 -12.57 20.62 -21.37
N HIS A 14 -13.82 20.25 -21.10
CA HIS A 14 -14.98 21.00 -21.60
C HIS A 14 -16.17 20.96 -20.64
N SER A 15 -15.99 21.50 -19.42
CA SER A 15 -17.13 22.01 -18.66
C SER A 15 -16.69 23.11 -17.70
N LEU A 16 -16.74 24.32 -18.23
CA LEU A 16 -16.75 25.59 -17.53
C LEU A 16 -17.84 25.63 -16.43
N GLY A 17 -17.44 25.95 -15.20
CA GLY A 17 -18.29 26.68 -14.25
C GLY A 17 -18.91 25.88 -13.09
N ARG A 18 -18.57 26.33 -11.86
CA ARG A 18 -19.05 25.90 -10.51
C ARG A 18 -18.43 24.58 -10.05
N THR A 19 -17.58 24.55 -9.04
CA THR A 19 -17.87 24.99 -7.66
C THR A 19 -16.55 25.13 -6.90
N ALA A 20 -16.55 25.98 -5.87
CA ALA A 20 -15.42 26.33 -5.04
C ALA A 20 -14.80 25.13 -4.27
N GLU A 21 -13.94 24.35 -4.91
CA GLU A 21 -12.93 23.57 -4.20
C GLU A 21 -11.79 24.51 -3.82
N LYS A 22 -12.02 25.30 -2.75
CA LYS A 22 -10.93 25.90 -1.99
C LYS A 22 -9.99 24.74 -1.64
N ASN A 23 -8.82 24.70 -2.28
CA ASN A 23 -7.78 23.70 -2.04
C ASN A 23 -7.69 23.45 -0.52
N VAL A 24 -8.07 22.27 -0.06
CA VAL A 24 -8.02 21.91 1.38
C VAL A 24 -6.58 22.02 1.93
N LEU A 25 -5.60 22.03 1.02
CA LEU A 25 -4.19 22.31 1.24
C LEU A 25 -3.82 23.80 1.38
N ASP A 26 -4.62 24.72 0.84
CA ASP A 26 -4.37 26.17 0.84
C ASP A 26 -4.77 26.84 2.16
N SER A 27 -5.71 26.24 2.89
CA SER A 27 -6.11 26.65 4.24
C SER A 27 -5.19 26.13 5.35
N LEU A 28 -4.17 25.33 5.03
CA LEU A 28 -3.22 24.82 6.01
C LEU A 28 -2.00 25.74 6.15
N PRO A 29 -1.38 25.81 7.34
CA PRO A 29 -0.09 26.47 7.49
C PRO A 29 0.92 25.90 6.51
N ARG A 30 1.69 26.76 5.83
CA ARG A 30 2.64 26.37 4.78
C ARG A 30 3.59 25.24 5.23
N SER A 31 4.09 25.31 6.46
CA SER A 31 4.98 24.29 7.04
C SER A 31 4.31 22.91 7.15
N VAL A 32 3.02 22.86 7.50
CA VAL A 32 2.25 21.60 7.58
C VAL A 32 2.01 21.04 6.19
N ARG A 33 1.69 21.92 5.24
CA ARG A 33 1.48 21.54 3.84
C ARG A 33 2.73 20.92 3.23
N GLU A 34 3.89 21.54 3.41
CA GLU A 34 5.17 21.03 2.89
C GLU A 34 5.53 19.67 3.51
N ALA A 35 5.36 19.51 4.83
CA ALA A 35 5.57 18.24 5.50
C ALA A 35 4.63 17.14 4.96
N LEU A 36 3.34 17.44 4.79
CA LEU A 36 2.36 16.52 4.23
C LEU A 36 2.74 16.07 2.80
N LEU A 37 3.13 17.02 1.94
CA LEU A 37 3.56 16.73 0.57
C LEU A 37 4.81 15.86 0.54
N GLN A 38 5.79 16.13 1.42
CA GLN A 38 7.00 15.34 1.54
C GLN A 38 6.68 13.90 1.97
N HIS A 39 5.89 13.72 3.02
CA HIS A 39 5.46 12.40 3.49
C HIS A 39 4.65 11.66 2.42
N SER A 40 3.76 12.35 1.71
CA SER A 40 2.98 11.75 0.63
C SER A 40 3.85 11.24 -0.52
N SER A 41 4.87 12.00 -0.90
CA SER A 41 5.81 11.61 -1.95
C SER A 41 6.62 10.39 -1.53
N PHE A 42 7.06 10.38 -0.27
CA PHE A 42 7.77 9.25 0.31
C PHE A 42 6.90 7.98 0.38
N ILE A 43 5.64 8.08 0.81
CA ILE A 43 4.70 6.95 0.81
C ILE A 43 4.53 6.38 -0.59
N ASN A 44 4.31 7.23 -1.59
CA ASN A 44 4.16 6.80 -2.98
C ASN A 44 5.41 6.06 -3.49
N GLU A 45 6.60 6.55 -3.15
CA GLU A 45 7.86 5.87 -3.48
C GLU A 45 7.96 4.50 -2.79
N VAL A 46 7.72 4.43 -1.49
CA VAL A 46 7.77 3.18 -0.72
C VAL A 46 6.77 2.17 -1.24
N LEU A 47 5.55 2.59 -1.55
CA LEU A 47 4.51 1.76 -2.15
C LEU A 47 4.92 1.27 -3.54
N ARG A 48 5.45 2.14 -4.40
CA ARG A 48 5.95 1.75 -5.72
C ARG A 48 7.04 0.69 -5.61
N GLN A 49 7.98 0.87 -4.68
CA GLN A 49 9.03 -0.12 -4.42
C GLN A 49 8.47 -1.43 -3.88
N PHE A 50 7.42 -1.37 -3.06
CA PHE A 50 6.73 -2.55 -2.54
C PHE A 50 6.07 -3.34 -3.67
N TRP A 51 5.25 -2.69 -4.50
CA TRP A 51 4.60 -3.34 -5.64
C TRP A 51 5.60 -3.88 -6.65
N ALA A 52 6.74 -3.21 -6.85
CA ALA A 52 7.84 -3.70 -7.69
C ALA A 52 8.59 -4.90 -7.11
N THR A 53 8.45 -5.15 -5.79
CA THR A 53 9.06 -6.30 -5.11
C THR A 53 8.15 -7.54 -5.15
N CYS A 54 6.90 -7.38 -5.58
CA CYS A 54 5.93 -8.47 -5.74
C CYS A 54 6.02 -9.13 -7.13
N PRO A 55 5.82 -10.45 -7.23
CA PRO A 55 5.60 -11.41 -6.14
C PRO A 55 6.88 -11.72 -5.35
N ILE A 56 6.74 -11.98 -4.04
CA ILE A 56 7.88 -12.25 -3.15
C ILE A 56 8.41 -13.69 -3.36
N THR A 57 9.18 -13.90 -4.43
CA THR A 57 9.66 -15.22 -4.85
C THR A 57 10.96 -15.66 -4.18
N SER A 58 11.76 -14.73 -3.66
CA SER A 58 13.09 -15.00 -3.08
C SER A 58 13.23 -14.48 -1.65
N ASN A 59 14.21 -15.02 -0.91
CA ASN A 59 14.58 -14.50 0.42
C ASN A 59 15.09 -13.07 0.36
N ALA A 60 15.79 -12.66 -0.70
CA ALA A 60 16.24 -11.28 -0.87
C ALA A 60 15.07 -10.30 -1.00
N LEU A 61 14.05 -10.67 -1.78
CA LEU A 61 12.82 -9.88 -1.93
C LEU A 61 12.01 -9.83 -0.63
N LEU A 62 12.00 -10.92 0.15
CA LEU A 62 11.37 -10.95 1.46
C LEU A 62 12.05 -10.02 2.47
N GLN A 63 13.38 -10.01 2.50
CA GLN A 63 14.14 -9.08 3.34
C GLN A 63 13.86 -7.63 2.93
N LYS A 64 13.79 -7.35 1.62
CA LYS A 64 13.40 -6.03 1.10
C LYS A 64 11.97 -5.66 1.49
N ALA A 65 11.01 -6.57 1.33
CA ALA A 65 9.61 -6.35 1.70
C ALA A 65 9.45 -6.10 3.21
N ASN A 66 10.22 -6.80 4.07
CA ASN A 66 10.24 -6.53 5.51
C ASN A 66 10.75 -5.11 5.84
N ARG A 67 11.82 -4.67 5.16
CA ARG A 67 12.32 -3.28 5.33
C ARG A 67 11.29 -2.26 4.86
N LEU A 68 10.63 -2.52 3.74
CA LEU A 68 9.56 -1.65 3.23
C LEU A 68 8.37 -1.60 4.19
N LYS A 69 7.97 -2.72 4.78
CA LYS A 69 6.95 -2.79 5.84
C LYS A 69 7.32 -1.94 7.05
N ASP A 70 8.57 -2.00 7.50
CA ASP A 70 9.06 -1.17 8.61
C ASP A 70 9.02 0.32 8.25
N CYS A 71 9.46 0.69 7.04
CA CYS A 71 9.34 2.06 6.54
C CYS A 71 7.88 2.53 6.47
N MET A 72 6.95 1.70 5.98
CA MET A 72 5.52 2.00 5.95
C MET A 72 4.97 2.27 7.36
N ALA A 73 5.31 1.41 8.33
CA ALA A 73 4.89 1.57 9.73
C ALA A 73 5.48 2.83 10.37
N LYS A 74 6.74 3.16 10.08
CA LYS A 74 7.38 4.40 10.56
C LYS A 74 6.64 5.64 10.06
N VAL A 75 6.37 5.71 8.76
CA VAL A 75 5.68 6.86 8.15
C VAL A 75 4.24 6.98 8.63
N TYR A 76 3.56 5.85 8.84
CA TYR A 76 2.22 5.84 9.43
C TYR A 76 2.22 6.58 10.78
N ASN A 77 3.19 6.27 11.65
CA ASN A 77 3.33 6.93 12.95
C ASN A 77 3.70 8.43 12.82
N GLU A 78 4.62 8.77 11.92
CA GLU A 78 5.02 10.17 11.70
C GLU A 78 3.84 11.03 11.23
N ILE A 79 3.03 10.51 10.32
CA ILE A 79 1.83 11.17 9.80
C ILE A 79 0.75 11.31 10.89
N GLN A 80 0.58 10.28 11.73
CA GLN A 80 -0.34 10.35 12.86
C GLN A 80 0.11 11.35 13.93
N ALA A 81 1.42 11.46 14.17
CA ALA A 81 2.00 12.46 15.05
C ALA A 81 1.81 13.87 14.49
N LEU A 82 2.01 14.05 13.18
CA LEU A 82 1.75 15.33 12.49
C LEU A 82 0.27 15.74 12.65
N LYS A 83 -0.68 14.81 12.45
CA LYS A 83 -2.11 15.06 12.70
C LYS A 83 -2.40 15.54 14.13
N SER A 84 -1.70 14.98 15.12
CA SER A 84 -1.87 15.35 16.53
C SER A 84 -1.25 16.71 16.86
N SER A 85 -0.13 17.04 16.21
CA SER A 85 0.59 18.31 16.37
C SER A 85 -0.15 19.50 15.73
N VAL A 86 -1.00 19.25 14.73
CA VAL A 86 -1.82 20.28 14.10
C VAL A 86 -2.96 20.75 15.01
N GLN A 87 -3.19 22.07 15.03
CA GLN A 87 -4.27 22.72 15.77
C GLN A 87 -5.64 22.16 15.39
N SER A 88 -6.55 22.09 16.36
CA SER A 88 -7.89 21.51 16.22
C SER A 88 -8.68 22.04 15.03
N GLU A 89 -8.55 23.33 14.72
CA GLU A 89 -9.19 24.01 13.58
C GLU A 89 -8.84 23.37 12.21
N HIS A 90 -7.61 22.88 12.06
CA HIS A 90 -7.12 22.30 10.81
C HIS A 90 -7.16 20.76 10.80
N ARG A 91 -7.48 20.11 11.93
CA ARG A 91 -7.46 18.64 12.06
C ARG A 91 -8.42 17.93 11.11
N HIS A 92 -9.58 18.52 10.85
CA HIS A 92 -10.55 17.94 9.91
C HIS A 92 -9.97 17.92 8.49
N GLN A 93 -9.40 19.04 8.05
CA GLN A 93 -8.78 19.17 6.72
C GLN A 93 -7.57 18.25 6.56
N VAL A 94 -6.70 18.18 7.57
CA VAL A 94 -5.59 17.24 7.59
C VAL A 94 -6.11 15.80 7.54
N SER A 95 -7.18 15.47 8.26
CA SER A 95 -7.73 14.11 8.22
C SER A 95 -8.23 13.70 6.84
N LEU A 96 -8.83 14.62 6.07
CA LEU A 96 -9.26 14.36 4.70
C LEU A 96 -8.08 14.03 3.77
N ILE A 97 -6.95 14.72 3.95
CA ILE A 97 -5.72 14.51 3.16
C ILE A 97 -5.03 13.21 3.56
N LEU A 98 -5.02 12.90 4.85
CA LEU A 98 -4.33 11.72 5.38
C LEU A 98 -5.09 10.41 5.15
N GLN A 99 -6.42 10.46 5.08
CA GLN A 99 -7.26 9.29 4.86
C GLN A 99 -6.80 8.44 3.65
N PRO A 100 -6.63 8.99 2.43
CA PRO A 100 -6.18 8.19 1.28
C PRO A 100 -4.75 7.63 1.47
N MET A 101 -3.87 8.34 2.19
CA MET A 101 -2.53 7.83 2.50
C MET A 101 -2.60 6.61 3.42
N PHE A 102 -3.42 6.68 4.47
CA PHE A 102 -3.63 5.56 5.38
C PHE A 102 -4.27 4.36 4.68
N GLN A 103 -5.28 4.58 3.84
CA GLN A 103 -5.92 3.49 3.08
C GLN A 103 -4.93 2.76 2.18
N THR A 104 -4.05 3.49 1.49
CA THR A 104 -3.08 2.87 0.59
C THR A 104 -2.00 2.10 1.37
N LEU A 105 -1.58 2.62 2.53
CA LEU A 105 -0.65 1.91 3.42
C LEU A 105 -1.26 0.63 3.98
N ASP A 106 -2.52 0.69 4.43
CA ASP A 106 -3.24 -0.47 4.97
C ASP A 106 -3.42 -1.56 3.92
N ALA A 107 -3.84 -1.18 2.71
CA ALA A 107 -3.96 -2.11 1.58
C ALA A 107 -2.63 -2.79 1.23
N ALA A 108 -1.51 -2.07 1.29
CA ALA A 108 -0.18 -2.66 1.06
C ALA A 108 0.24 -3.63 2.17
N LEU A 109 -0.08 -3.32 3.43
CA LEU A 109 0.18 -4.22 4.56
C LEU A 109 -0.64 -5.51 4.47
N VAL A 110 -1.94 -5.41 4.17
CA VAL A 110 -2.80 -6.58 3.93
C VAL A 110 -2.24 -7.44 2.79
N HIS A 111 -1.78 -6.80 1.71
CA HIS A 111 -1.19 -7.53 0.59
C HIS A 111 0.16 -8.17 0.95
N TYR A 112 0.95 -7.54 1.81
CA TYR A 112 2.17 -8.13 2.35
C TYR A 112 1.85 -9.40 3.14
N GLU A 113 0.89 -9.34 4.07
CA GLU A 113 0.48 -10.49 4.89
C GLU A 113 0.00 -11.66 4.03
N ALA A 114 -0.82 -11.37 3.01
CA ALA A 114 -1.28 -12.38 2.06
C ALA A 114 -0.12 -13.04 1.27
N GLU A 115 0.90 -12.27 0.88
CA GLU A 115 2.07 -12.83 0.18
C GLU A 115 2.95 -13.70 1.10
N ILE A 116 3.08 -13.32 2.38
CA ILE A 116 3.76 -14.14 3.39
C ILE A 116 3.01 -15.44 3.64
N GLU A 117 1.69 -15.39 3.78
CA GLU A 117 0.84 -16.56 4.00
C GLU A 117 0.87 -17.53 2.81
N LYS A 118 0.77 -17.02 1.57
CA LYS A 118 0.92 -17.85 0.37
C LYS A 118 2.28 -18.55 0.33
N ARG A 119 3.33 -17.88 0.79
CA ARG A 119 4.69 -18.45 0.81
C ARG A 119 4.85 -19.49 1.91
N SER A 120 4.32 -19.27 3.10
CA SER A 120 4.35 -20.26 4.18
C SER A 120 3.55 -21.51 3.80
N ALA A 121 2.38 -21.35 3.18
CA ALA A 121 1.57 -22.44 2.65
C ALA A 121 2.31 -23.24 1.57
N LYS A 122 2.99 -22.58 0.62
CA LYS A 122 3.84 -23.27 -0.39
C LYS A 122 5.01 -24.02 0.22
N LYS A 123 5.60 -23.49 1.30
CA LYS A 123 6.71 -24.15 2.00
C LYS A 123 6.25 -25.40 2.76
N LEU A 124 5.03 -25.40 3.29
CA LEU A 124 4.42 -26.55 3.98
C LEU A 124 3.87 -27.60 3.00
N GLY A 125 3.29 -27.17 1.87
CA GLY A 125 2.71 -28.05 0.85
C GLY A 125 3.71 -28.85 0.01
N ASN A 126 5.02 -28.57 0.14
CA ASN A 126 6.08 -29.32 -0.55
C ASN A 126 6.71 -30.43 0.31
N GLY A 127 6.08 -30.77 1.43
CA GLY A 127 6.45 -31.88 2.31
C GLY A 127 5.23 -32.64 2.81
N GLY A 128 4.63 -33.47 1.95
CA GLY A 128 3.58 -34.43 2.31
C GLY A 128 3.86 -35.79 1.66
N PRO A 129 3.99 -36.88 2.44
CA PRO A 129 4.40 -38.19 1.96
C PRO A 129 3.21 -38.99 1.41
N SER A 130 3.43 -39.78 0.37
CA SER A 130 2.59 -40.94 0.07
C SER A 130 3.47 -41.99 -0.61
N GLU A 131 4.10 -42.78 0.25
CA GLU A 131 4.52 -44.14 -0.06
C GLU A 131 3.34 -44.88 -0.70
N HIS A 132 3.54 -45.39 -1.92
CA HIS A 132 2.68 -46.41 -2.49
C HIS A 132 3.42 -47.74 -2.37
N VAL A 133 3.51 -48.25 -1.15
CA VAL A 133 3.78 -49.67 -0.90
C VAL A 133 2.44 -50.34 -0.65
N ASN A 134 1.91 -51.03 -1.66
CA ASN A 134 1.01 -52.14 -1.41
C ASN A 134 1.33 -53.24 -2.41
N GLY A 135 1.87 -54.33 -1.86
CA GLY A 135 2.31 -55.47 -2.63
C GLY A 135 1.16 -56.41 -3.01
N MET A 136 1.61 -57.49 -3.63
CA MET A 136 0.93 -58.76 -3.75
C MET A 136 -0.11 -58.86 -4.87
N LEU A 137 0.38 -59.22 -6.06
CA LEU A 137 -0.38 -60.11 -6.93
C LEU A 137 0.43 -61.40 -7.13
N ALA A 138 -0.19 -62.50 -6.73
CA ALA A 138 0.35 -63.83 -6.65
C ALA A 138 0.96 -64.31 -7.97
N VAL A 139 2.11 -64.99 -7.85
CA VAL A 139 2.70 -65.81 -8.90
C VAL A 139 1.86 -67.08 -9.07
N LYS A 140 1.73 -67.45 -10.34
CA LYS A 140 1.05 -68.59 -10.97
C LYS A 140 1.16 -69.92 -10.23
#